data_AF-A0A9X5XJ74-F1
#
_entry.id   AF-A0A9X5XJ74-F1
#
_cell.length_a   1.000
_cell.length_b   1.000
_cell.length_c   1.000
_cell.angle_alpha   90.00
_cell.angle_beta   90.00
_cell.angle_gamma   90.00
#
_symmetry.space_group_name_H-M   'P 1'
#
loop_
_entity.id
_entity.type
_entity.pdbx_description
1 polymer ?
#
loop_
_entity_poly.entity_id
_entity_poly.type
_entity_poly.pdbx_seq_one_letter_code
_entity_poly.pdbx_strand_id
1 'polypeptide(L)'
;MRPAGVGEIPEDTASLARRVHPRGTDEMRVRDALGPLFTDEDFTSGEFEGMYSSLGQPGLSPAFLLVVTILQFRHNLADREAAQAVADRISWKYALGLGLDYAG
;
A
#
# COMPACT_ATOMS: atom_id res chain seq x y z
N MET A 1 -10.28 -11.53 6.75
CA MET A 1 -9.26 -10.56 6.30
C MET A 1 -9.45 -9.24 7.04
N ARG A 2 -8.41 -8.42 7.25
CA ARG A 2 -8.55 -7.03 7.71
C ARG A 2 -8.63 -6.15 6.46
N PRO A 3 -9.83 -5.63 6.11
CA PRO A 3 -9.95 -4.70 5.01
C PRO A 3 -9.24 -3.41 5.41
N ALA A 4 -8.32 -3.00 4.55
CA ALA A 4 -7.57 -1.76 4.72
C ALA A 4 -7.45 -1.04 3.38
N GLY A 5 -7.42 -1.81 2.27
CA GLY A 5 -7.27 -1.28 0.92
C GLY A 5 -6.10 -0.30 0.79
N VAL A 6 -6.04 0.36 -0.37
CA VAL A 6 -5.21 1.56 -0.53
C VAL A 6 -6.15 2.76 -0.55
N GLY A 7 -6.52 3.26 0.63
CA GLY A 7 -7.48 4.36 0.81
C GLY A 7 -6.97 5.72 0.30
N GLU A 8 -7.72 6.81 0.52
CA GLU A 8 -7.24 8.16 0.22
C GLU A 8 -5.93 8.49 0.95
N ILE A 9 -5.10 9.35 0.35
CA ILE A 9 -3.82 9.73 0.96
C ILE A 9 -4.09 10.75 2.07
N PRO A 10 -3.68 10.49 3.32
CA PRO A 10 -3.80 11.47 4.39
C PRO A 10 -3.09 12.79 4.04
N GLU A 11 -3.69 13.93 4.40
CA GLU A 11 -3.21 15.26 4.00
C GLU A 11 -1.80 15.55 4.52
N ASP A 12 -1.47 15.11 5.73
CA ASP A 12 -0.16 15.24 6.35
C ASP A 12 0.90 14.41 5.63
N THR A 13 0.58 13.15 5.27
CA THR A 13 1.42 12.30 4.41
C THR A 13 1.65 12.96 3.06
N ALA A 14 0.59 13.45 2.41
CA ALA A 14 0.70 14.10 1.10
C ALA A 14 1.55 15.37 1.15
N SER A 15 1.35 16.19 2.18
CA SER A 15 2.09 17.43 2.39
C SER A 15 3.57 17.17 2.66
N LEU A 16 3.89 16.19 3.51
CA LEU A 16 5.28 15.84 3.80
C LEU A 16 5.95 15.19 2.58
N ALA A 17 5.28 14.26 1.88
CA ALA A 17 5.82 13.60 0.70
C ALA A 17 6.21 14.60 -0.39
N ARG A 18 5.35 15.58 -0.69
CA ARG A 18 5.64 16.64 -1.67
C ARG A 18 6.76 17.58 -1.22
N ARG A 19 6.93 17.78 0.09
CA ARG A 19 8.03 18.59 0.64
C ARG A 19 9.37 17.85 0.55
N VAL A 20 9.40 16.55 0.86
CA VAL A 20 10.60 15.70 0.82
C VAL A 20 10.98 15.33 -0.62
N HIS A 21 9.99 15.16 -1.49
CA HIS A 21 10.17 14.85 -2.91
C HIS A 21 9.46 15.88 -3.82
N PRO A 22 9.98 17.11 -3.97
CA PRO A 22 9.33 18.17 -4.76
C PRO A 22 9.12 17.84 -6.24
N ARG A 23 9.92 16.91 -6.78
CA ARG A 23 9.80 16.43 -8.18
C ARG A 23 8.95 15.15 -8.31
N GLY A 24 8.43 14.65 -7.19
CA GLY A 24 7.79 13.34 -7.09
C GLY A 24 8.76 12.17 -7.25
N THR A 25 8.36 11.02 -6.74
CA THR A 25 8.98 9.72 -7.02
C THR A 25 8.13 8.92 -8.01
N ASP A 26 8.63 7.78 -8.49
CA ASP A 26 7.84 6.92 -9.38
C ASP A 26 6.56 6.40 -8.69
N GLU A 27 6.66 6.05 -7.40
CA GLU A 27 5.51 5.56 -6.62
C GLU A 27 4.45 6.65 -6.47
N MET A 28 4.87 7.90 -6.23
CA MET A 28 3.96 9.05 -6.16
C MET A 28 3.28 9.31 -7.51
N ARG A 29 4.03 9.26 -8.62
CA ARG A 29 3.46 9.49 -9.96
C ARG A 29 2.45 8.42 -10.35
N VAL A 30 2.76 7.15 -10.08
CA VAL A 30 1.82 6.05 -10.33
C VAL A 30 0.56 6.26 -9.51
N ARG A 31 0.71 6.58 -8.23
CA ARG A 31 -0.42 6.86 -7.32
C ARG A 31 -1.26 8.05 -7.78
N ASP A 32 -0.64 9.15 -8.20
CA ASP A 32 -1.35 10.34 -8.65
C ASP A 32 -2.09 10.12 -9.99
N ALA A 33 -1.51 9.31 -10.89
CA ALA A 33 -2.09 9.05 -12.20
C ALA A 33 -3.22 8.02 -12.16
N LEU A 34 -3.12 7.01 -11.30
CA LEU A 34 -4.02 5.84 -11.31
C LEU A 34 -4.89 5.72 -10.07
N GLY A 35 -4.61 6.48 -9.00
CA GLY A 35 -5.31 6.34 -7.73
C GLY A 35 -5.00 5.00 -7.03
N PRO A 36 -5.94 4.47 -6.23
CA PRO A 36 -5.86 3.09 -5.73
C PRO A 36 -5.85 2.10 -6.90
N LEU A 37 -4.75 1.35 -7.05
CA LEU A 37 -4.61 0.37 -8.13
C LEU A 37 -5.55 -0.82 -7.96
N PHE A 38 -5.79 -1.21 -6.71
CA PHE A 38 -6.57 -2.39 -6.35
C PHE A 38 -7.43 -2.09 -5.12
N THR A 39 -8.55 -2.78 -5.06
CA THR A 39 -9.48 -2.83 -3.93
C THR A 39 -9.52 -4.26 -3.39
N ASP A 40 -9.94 -4.42 -2.13
CA ASP A 40 -10.03 -5.77 -1.56
C ASP A 40 -11.14 -6.58 -2.24
N GLU A 41 -12.17 -5.91 -2.78
CA GLU A 41 -13.23 -6.51 -3.59
C GLU A 41 -12.70 -7.26 -4.82
N ASP A 42 -11.60 -6.80 -5.42
CA ASP A 42 -10.95 -7.47 -6.57
C ASP A 42 -10.45 -8.88 -6.20
N PHE A 43 -10.24 -9.15 -4.92
CA PHE A 43 -9.73 -10.42 -4.39
C PHE A 43 -10.72 -11.18 -3.53
N THR A 44 -11.87 -10.60 -3.19
CA THR A 44 -12.88 -11.30 -2.36
C THR A 44 -14.14 -11.66 -3.14
N SER A 45 -14.18 -11.38 -4.44
CA SER A 45 -15.32 -11.67 -5.32
C SER A 45 -14.96 -12.68 -6.41
N GLY A 46 -15.98 -13.28 -7.02
CA GLY A 46 -15.82 -14.18 -8.17
C GLY A 46 -15.01 -15.43 -7.85
N GLU A 47 -13.98 -15.70 -8.64
CA GLU A 47 -13.13 -16.91 -8.52
C GLU A 47 -12.33 -16.96 -7.20
N PHE A 48 -12.17 -15.82 -6.52
CA PHE A 48 -11.47 -15.72 -5.24
C PHE A 48 -12.41 -15.82 -4.03
N GLU A 49 -13.72 -15.96 -4.26
CA GLU A 49 -14.69 -16.14 -3.18
C GLU A 49 -14.35 -17.40 -2.35
N GLY A 50 -14.31 -17.25 -1.03
CA GLY A 50 -13.96 -18.34 -0.12
C GLY A 50 -12.47 -18.62 0.04
N MET A 51 -11.57 -17.91 -0.66
CA MET A 51 -10.11 -18.05 -0.45
C MET A 51 -9.64 -17.47 0.90
N TYR A 52 -10.45 -16.64 1.55
CA TYR A 52 -10.14 -16.02 2.83
C TYR A 52 -11.04 -16.58 3.93
N SER A 53 -10.42 -17.22 4.93
CA SER A 53 -11.14 -17.73 6.11
C SER A 53 -11.83 -16.61 6.89
N SER A 54 -13.07 -16.86 7.31
CA SER A 54 -13.80 -16.03 8.28
C SER A 54 -13.40 -16.34 9.73
N LEU A 55 -12.66 -17.43 9.96
CA LEU A 55 -12.20 -17.87 11.28
C LEU A 55 -10.71 -17.59 11.48
N GLY A 56 -10.33 -17.28 12.72
CA GLY A 56 -8.94 -17.02 13.11
C GLY A 56 -8.51 -15.56 12.97
N GLN A 57 -7.20 -15.32 13.05
CA GLN A 57 -6.65 -13.98 12.85
C GLN A 57 -6.86 -13.56 11.39
N PRO A 58 -7.49 -12.42 11.13
CA PRO A 58 -7.68 -11.99 9.75
C PRO A 58 -6.32 -11.63 9.13
N GLY A 59 -6.05 -12.16 7.94
CA GLY A 59 -4.87 -11.77 7.15
C GLY A 59 -4.92 -10.30 6.72
N LEU A 60 -3.77 -9.78 6.26
CA LEU A 60 -3.65 -8.45 5.68
C LEU A 60 -4.48 -8.31 4.40
N SER A 61 -4.78 -7.07 4.03
CA SER A 61 -5.45 -6.74 2.76
C SER A 61 -4.61 -7.24 1.56
N PRO A 62 -5.18 -8.04 0.64
CA PRO A 62 -4.51 -8.47 -0.57
C PRO A 62 -4.23 -7.32 -1.52
N ALA A 63 -5.13 -6.33 -1.62
CA ALA A 63 -4.89 -5.14 -2.43
C ALA A 63 -3.65 -4.38 -1.92
N PHE A 64 -3.55 -4.20 -0.61
CA PHE A 64 -2.38 -3.60 0.04
C PHE A 64 -1.11 -4.41 -0.23
N LEU A 65 -1.15 -5.73 0.03
CA LEU A 65 -0.01 -6.60 -0.18
C LEU A 65 0.46 -6.62 -1.63
N LEU A 66 -0.45 -6.61 -2.60
CA LEU A 66 -0.08 -6.60 -4.01
C LEU A 66 0.68 -5.33 -4.39
N VAL A 67 0.26 -4.16 -3.91
CA VAL A 67 1.00 -2.91 -4.16
C VAL A 67 2.37 -2.96 -3.48
N VAL A 68 2.48 -3.47 -2.24
CA VAL A 68 3.77 -3.68 -1.56
C VAL A 68 4.66 -4.62 -2.38
N THR A 69 4.13 -5.72 -2.92
CA THR A 69 4.88 -6.67 -3.75
C THR A 69 5.37 -6.04 -5.05
N ILE A 70 4.55 -5.22 -5.71
CA ILE A 70 4.97 -4.48 -6.93
C ILE A 70 6.13 -3.54 -6.59
N LEU A 71 6.02 -2.77 -5.51
CA LEU A 71 7.08 -1.84 -5.08
C LEU A 71 8.34 -2.59 -4.65
N GLN A 72 8.21 -3.68 -3.90
CA GLN A 72 9.30 -4.57 -3.53
C GLN A 72 10.07 -5.04 -4.75
N PHE A 73 9.36 -5.56 -5.77
CA PHE A 73 9.97 -6.02 -7.01
C PHE A 73 10.65 -4.86 -7.76
N ARG A 74 9.97 -3.70 -7.90
CA ARG A 74 10.51 -2.51 -8.56
C ARG A 74 11.80 -1.98 -7.94
N HIS A 75 11.94 -2.14 -6.63
CA HIS A 75 13.11 -1.73 -5.86
C HIS A 75 14.12 -2.86 -5.61
N ASN A 76 13.84 -4.08 -6.08
CA ASN A 76 14.65 -5.28 -5.84
C ASN A 76 14.96 -5.50 -4.35
N LEU A 77 13.93 -5.43 -3.50
CA LEU A 77 14.04 -5.54 -2.04
C LEU A 77 13.70 -6.95 -1.55
N ALA A 78 14.36 -7.38 -0.47
CA ALA A 78 13.91 -8.53 0.31
C ALA A 78 12.63 -8.19 1.11
N ASP A 79 11.88 -9.21 1.54
CA ASP A 79 10.61 -9.01 2.26
C ASP A 79 10.77 -8.12 3.50
N ARG A 80 11.86 -8.31 4.25
CA ARG A 80 12.17 -7.50 5.44
C ARG A 80 12.43 -6.04 5.11
N GLU A 81 13.08 -5.78 3.97
CA GLU A 81 13.37 -4.42 3.52
C GLU A 81 12.12 -3.75 2.97
N ALA A 82 11.22 -4.50 2.31
CA ALA A 82 9.93 -4.01 1.89
C ALA A 82 9.03 -3.65 3.09
N ALA A 83 8.98 -4.52 4.10
CA ALA A 83 8.26 -4.24 5.35
C ALA A 83 8.81 -2.97 6.06
N GLN A 84 10.14 -2.83 6.10
CA GLN A 84 10.77 -1.63 6.64
C GLN A 84 10.44 -0.38 5.81
N ALA A 85 10.45 -0.50 4.47
CA ALA A 85 10.12 0.59 3.57
C ALA A 85 8.67 1.08 3.72
N VAL A 86 7.72 0.18 3.97
CA VAL A 86 6.34 0.53 4.32
C VAL A 86 6.30 1.40 5.59
N ALA A 87 7.11 1.06 6.60
CA ALA A 87 7.12 1.76 7.88
C ALA A 87 7.83 3.12 7.82
N ASP A 88 8.92 3.27 7.04
CA ASP A 88 9.80 4.45 7.14
C ASP A 88 9.91 5.32 5.87
N ARG A 89 9.51 4.83 4.69
CA ARG A 89 9.62 5.63 3.45
C ARG A 89 8.34 6.40 3.18
N ILE A 90 8.46 7.73 3.21
CA ILE A 90 7.34 8.62 2.94
C ILE A 90 6.72 8.42 1.55
N SER A 91 7.51 8.07 0.53
CA SER A 91 7.00 7.79 -0.81
C SER A 91 6.16 6.50 -0.87
N TRP A 92 6.48 5.50 -0.05
CA TRP A 92 5.69 4.27 0.06
C TRP A 92 4.40 4.52 0.82
N LYS A 93 4.45 5.28 1.92
CA LYS A 93 3.23 5.71 2.64
C LYS A 93 2.30 6.51 1.73
N TYR A 94 2.84 7.39 0.89
CA TYR A 94 2.06 8.14 -0.10
C TYR A 94 1.37 7.20 -1.10
N ALA A 95 2.13 6.27 -1.69
CA ALA A 95 1.59 5.32 -2.66
C ALA A 95 0.55 4.36 -2.06
N LEU A 96 0.71 4.01 -0.79
CA LEU A 96 -0.15 3.09 -0.05
C LEU A 96 -1.29 3.78 0.72
N GLY A 97 -1.41 5.11 0.67
CA GLY A 97 -2.45 5.84 1.41
C GLY A 97 -2.32 5.72 2.94
N LEU A 98 -1.10 5.58 3.46
CA LEU A 98 -0.84 5.35 4.88
C LEU A 98 -0.57 6.65 5.65
N GLY A 99 -0.94 6.65 6.93
CA GLY A 99 -0.60 7.71 7.87
C GLY A 99 0.90 7.77 8.21
N LEU A 100 1.35 8.95 8.65
CA LEU A 100 2.74 9.16 9.05
C LEU A 100 3.17 8.27 10.22
N ASP A 101 2.24 7.94 11.12
CA ASP A 101 2.44 7.10 12.31
C ASP A 101 2.30 5.60 12.03
N TYR A 102 1.88 5.19 10.83
CA TYR A 102 1.75 3.78 10.48
C TYR A 102 3.11 3.06 10.55
N ALA A 103 3.24 2.08 11.44
CA ALA A 103 4.50 1.37 11.69
C ALA A 103 4.49 -0.11 11.26
N GLY A 104 3.40 -0.58 10.64
CA GLY A 104 3.15 -1.99 10.36
C GLY A 104 1.94 -2.54 11.09
#